data_AF-A0A423XJK0-F1
#
_entry.id   AF-A0A423XJK0-F1
#
_cell.length_a   1.000
_cell.length_b   1.000
_cell.length_c   1.000
_cell.angle_alpha   90.00
_cell.angle_beta   90.00
_cell.angle_gamma   90.00
#
_symmetry.space_group_name_H-M   'P 1'
#
loop_
_entity.id
_entity.type
_entity.pdbx_description
1 polymer ?
#
loop_
_entity_poly.entity_id
_entity_poly.type
_entity_poly.pdbx_seq_one_letter_code
_entity_poly.pdbx_strand_id
1 'polypeptide(L)'
;MALGLNLGLEDAAVLGSLLSHVRVKDQIPQATAMYERLRLNRTARMLEETQAHGARFHLSDDKLREQRDRDLARSFDNDSDWTHPQQQKWIWSYDAYEDAEKAYLNEPF
;
A
#
# COMPACT_ATOMS: atom_id res chain seq x y z
N MET A 1 4.37 -11.34 3.32
CA MET A 1 4.78 -10.57 2.11
C MET A 1 6.03 -9.79 2.43
N ALA A 2 7.01 -9.69 1.53
CA ALA A 2 8.14 -8.78 1.69
C ALA A 2 7.80 -7.46 0.98
N LEU A 3 7.26 -6.48 1.72
CA LEU A 3 6.74 -5.23 1.17
C LEU A 3 7.55 -3.98 1.55
N GLY A 4 8.51 -4.12 2.48
CA GLY A 4 9.24 -2.97 3.04
C GLY A 4 10.03 -2.16 2.01
N LEU A 5 10.62 -2.81 1.01
CA LEU A 5 11.36 -2.12 -0.05
C LEU A 5 10.44 -1.28 -0.97
N ASN A 6 9.26 -1.80 -1.29
CA ASN A 6 8.31 -1.09 -2.15
C ASN A 6 7.74 0.15 -1.46
N LEU A 7 7.43 0.07 -0.17
CA LEU A 7 6.94 1.21 0.59
C LEU A 7 7.98 2.36 0.62
N GLY A 8 9.26 2.04 0.79
CA GLY A 8 10.33 3.04 0.73
C GLY A 8 10.47 3.72 -0.64
N LEU A 9 10.26 2.98 -1.73
CA LEU A 9 10.25 3.55 -3.09
C LEU A 9 9.03 4.45 -3.31
N GLU A 10 7.85 4.03 -2.85
CA GLU A 10 6.65 4.87 -2.88
C GLU A 10 6.84 6.16 -2.07
N ASP A 11 7.42 6.06 -0.86
CA ASP A 11 7.71 7.22 0.00
C ASP A 11 8.65 8.21 -0.71
N ALA A 12 9.73 7.70 -1.32
CA ALA A 12 10.66 8.52 -2.09
C ALA A 12 9.99 9.20 -3.29
N ALA A 13 9.13 8.49 -4.02
CA ALA A 13 8.39 9.04 -5.15
C ALA A 13 7.43 10.15 -4.72
N VAL A 14 6.59 9.93 -3.69
CA VAL A 14 5.65 10.94 -3.19
C VAL A 14 6.40 12.18 -2.67
N LEU A 15 7.39 11.98 -1.79
CA LEU A 15 8.13 13.10 -1.20
C LEU A 15 8.89 13.88 -2.29
N GLY A 16 9.53 13.19 -3.23
CA GLY A 16 10.24 13.81 -4.34
C GLY A 16 9.31 14.63 -5.25
N SER A 17 8.13 14.10 -5.60
CA SER A 17 7.14 14.82 -6.41
C SER A 17 6.68 16.10 -5.72
N LEU A 18 6.27 16.01 -4.45
CA LEU A 18 5.79 17.17 -3.69
C LEU A 18 6.88 18.23 -3.52
N LEU A 19 8.11 17.82 -3.19
CA LEU A 19 9.22 18.76 -3.06
C LEU A 19 9.60 19.42 -4.40
N SER A 20 9.29 18.82 -5.55
CA SER A 20 9.52 19.43 -6.87
C SER A 20 8.65 20.67 -7.13
N HIS A 21 7.52 20.79 -6.42
CA HIS A 21 6.62 21.95 -6.48
C HIS A 21 7.02 23.10 -5.55
N VAL A 22 7.90 22.84 -4.59
CA VAL A 22 8.40 23.87 -3.66
C VAL A 22 9.22 24.91 -4.43
N ARG A 23 8.88 26.19 -4.21
CA ARG A 23 9.57 27.36 -4.79
C ARG A 23 10.25 28.20 -3.72
N VAL A 24 9.70 28.22 -2.51
CA VAL A 24 10.27 28.94 -1.35
C VAL A 24 10.28 28.05 -0.11
N LYS A 25 11.21 28.31 0.82
CA LYS A 25 11.41 27.45 2.00
C LYS A 25 10.18 27.32 2.90
N ASP A 26 9.35 28.36 2.95
CA ASP A 26 8.16 28.39 3.81
C ASP A 26 7.07 27.40 3.37
N GLN A 27 7.16 26.85 2.15
CA GLN A 27 6.27 25.82 1.64
C GLN A 27 6.68 24.40 2.07
N ILE A 28 7.90 24.20 2.55
CA ILE A 28 8.40 22.87 2.94
C ILE A 28 7.51 22.22 4.01
N PRO A 29 7.10 22.92 5.10
CA PRO A 29 6.21 22.33 6.09
C PRO A 29 4.89 21.82 5.50
N GLN A 30 4.31 22.55 4.56
CA GLN A 30 3.06 22.17 3.88
C GLN A 30 3.27 20.94 2.99
N ALA A 31 4.35 20.90 2.20
CA ALA A 31 4.72 19.75 1.39
C ALA A 31 4.95 18.49 2.25
N THR A 32 5.65 18.61 3.38
CA THR A 32 5.91 17.47 4.28
C THR A 32 4.65 17.00 5.01
N ALA A 33 3.74 17.91 5.37
CA ALA A 33 2.46 17.53 5.97
C ALA A 33 1.55 16.81 4.97
N MET A 34 1.55 17.23 3.70
CA MET A 34 0.84 16.53 2.64
C MET A 34 1.41 15.13 2.39
N TYR A 35 2.74 15.00 2.33
CA TYR A 35 3.42 13.70 2.28
C TYR A 35 2.97 12.78 3.41
N GLU A 36 3.02 13.24 4.66
CA GLU A 36 2.63 12.46 5.83
C GLU A 36 1.18 11.97 5.73
N ARG A 37 0.25 12.86 5.34
CA ARG A 37 -1.16 12.52 5.18
C ARG A 37 -1.40 11.42 4.13
N LEU A 38 -0.71 11.48 3.00
CA LEU A 38 -0.81 10.46 1.95
C LEU A 38 -0.23 9.13 2.39
N ARG A 39 0.99 9.15 2.96
CA ARG A 39 1.74 7.94 3.26
C ARG A 39 1.27 7.23 4.51
N LEU A 40 0.75 7.93 5.52
CA LEU A 40 0.26 7.31 6.75
C LEU A 40 -0.87 6.31 6.47
N ASN A 41 -1.88 6.72 5.69
CA ASN A 41 -3.00 5.85 5.36
C ASN A 41 -2.58 4.65 4.50
N ARG A 42 -1.73 4.88 3.50
CA ARG A 42 -1.23 3.82 2.60
C ARG A 42 -0.37 2.79 3.36
N THR A 43 0.54 3.24 4.21
CA THR A 43 1.44 2.35 4.97
C THR A 43 0.70 1.57 6.05
N ALA A 44 -0.26 2.18 6.76
CA ALA A 44 -1.09 1.50 7.75
C ALA A 44 -1.89 0.34 7.12
N ARG A 45 -2.57 0.59 6.00
CA ARG A 45 -3.33 -0.45 5.29
C ARG A 45 -2.43 -1.59 4.78
N MET A 46 -1.23 -1.26 4.31
CA MET A 46 -0.24 -2.26 3.87
C MET A 46 0.29 -3.11 5.04
N LEU A 47 0.40 -2.54 6.23
CA LEU A 47 0.77 -3.28 7.44
C LEU A 47 -0.34 -4.28 7.83
N GLU A 48 -1.60 -3.85 7.83
CA GLU A 48 -2.75 -4.72 8.12
C GLU A 48 -2.79 -5.91 7.16
N GLU A 49 -2.62 -5.69 5.86
CA GLU A 49 -2.55 -6.79 4.89
C GLU A 49 -1.36 -7.71 5.13
N THR A 50 -0.21 -7.16 5.50
CA THR A 50 0.99 -7.94 5.80
C THR A 50 0.74 -8.86 6.99
N GLN A 51 0.08 -8.35 8.03
CA GLN A 51 -0.30 -9.12 9.22
C GLN A 51 -1.34 -10.19 8.89
N ALA A 52 -2.38 -9.84 8.14
CA ALA A 52 -3.41 -10.80 7.70
C ALA A 52 -2.81 -11.93 6.84
N HIS A 53 -1.90 -11.59 5.93
CA HIS A 53 -1.15 -12.56 5.15
C HIS A 53 -0.26 -13.43 6.04
N GLY A 54 0.46 -12.83 7.01
CA GLY A 54 1.25 -13.56 7.99
C GLY A 54 0.43 -14.61 8.72
N ALA A 55 -0.71 -14.21 9.29
CA ALA A 55 -1.63 -15.09 10.01
C ALA A 55 -2.21 -16.22 9.15
N ARG A 56 -2.56 -15.95 7.88
CA ARG A 56 -3.11 -16.98 6.97
C ARG A 56 -2.09 -18.04 6.56
N PHE A 57 -0.83 -17.65 6.35
CA PHE A 57 0.19 -18.57 5.84
C PHE A 57 0.92 -19.34 6.95
N HIS A 58 1.09 -18.74 8.13
CA HIS A 58 1.83 -19.32 9.24
C HIS A 58 0.91 -19.94 10.31
N LEU A 59 -0.09 -20.70 9.86
CA LEU A 59 -0.99 -21.45 10.75
C LEU A 59 -0.24 -22.63 11.38
N SER A 60 -0.33 -22.75 12.71
CA SER A 60 0.27 -23.85 13.46
C SER A 60 -0.62 -25.11 13.51
N ASP A 61 -1.92 -24.97 13.32
CA ASP A 61 -2.89 -26.07 13.32
C ASP A 61 -2.99 -26.74 11.94
N ASP A 62 -2.87 -28.06 11.92
CA ASP A 62 -2.86 -28.84 10.68
C ASP A 62 -4.20 -28.83 9.94
N LYS A 63 -5.33 -28.85 10.65
CA LYS A 63 -6.66 -28.83 10.00
C LYS A 63 -6.95 -27.47 9.39
N LEU A 64 -6.56 -26.40 10.06
CA LEU A 64 -6.68 -25.05 9.52
C LEU A 64 -5.77 -24.86 8.30
N ARG A 65 -4.60 -25.50 8.28
CA ARG A 65 -3.68 -25.49 7.14
C ARG A 65 -4.27 -26.22 5.93
N GLU A 66 -4.87 -27.39 6.12
CA GLU A 66 -5.57 -28.11 5.05
C GLU A 66 -6.74 -27.31 4.48
N GLN A 67 -7.53 -26.64 5.33
CA GLN A 67 -8.60 -25.76 4.88
C GLN A 67 -8.06 -24.59 4.06
N ARG A 68 -7.01 -23.93 4.55
CA ARG A 68 -6.33 -22.86 3.84
C ARG A 68 -5.82 -23.32 2.46
N ASP A 69 -5.24 -24.51 2.38
CA ASP A 69 -4.72 -25.04 1.11
C ASP A 69 -5.83 -25.33 0.09
N ARG A 70 -7.00 -25.80 0.56
CA ARG A 70 -8.20 -25.94 -0.29
C ARG A 70 -8.70 -24.60 -0.82
N ASP A 71 -8.64 -23.55 0.00
CA ASP A 71 -9.06 -22.21 -0.40
C ASP A 71 -8.04 -21.57 -1.36
N LEU A 72 -6.75 -21.77 -1.12
CA LEU A 72 -5.68 -21.33 -2.01
C LEU A 72 -5.75 -22.02 -3.39
N ALA A 73 -6.07 -23.32 -3.43
CA ALA A 73 -6.23 -24.05 -4.69
C ALA A 73 -7.37 -23.49 -5.58
N ARG A 74 -8.35 -22.84 -4.97
CA ARG A 74 -9.49 -22.17 -5.64
C ARG A 74 -9.30 -20.66 -5.76
N SER A 75 -8.09 -20.15 -5.57
CA SER A 75 -7.82 -18.70 -5.51
C SER A 75 -8.05 -17.94 -6.82
N PHE A 76 -8.20 -18.65 -7.95
CA PHE A 76 -8.50 -18.06 -9.26
C PHE A 76 -9.95 -18.27 -9.70
N ASP A 77 -10.77 -18.92 -8.89
CA ASP A 77 -12.20 -19.02 -9.15
C ASP A 77 -12.84 -17.62 -8.99
N ASN A 78 -13.86 -17.32 -9.80
CA ASN A 78 -14.52 -16.00 -9.77
C ASN A 78 -15.15 -15.68 -8.41
N ASP A 79 -15.46 -16.71 -7.64
CA ASP A 79 -16.17 -16.66 -6.36
C ASP A 79 -15.19 -16.75 -5.17
N SER A 80 -13.89 -16.73 -5.44
CA SER A 80 -12.88 -16.90 -4.41
C SER A 80 -12.76 -15.67 -3.52
N ASP A 81 -12.95 -15.88 -2.22
CA ASP A 81 -12.64 -14.89 -1.19
C ASP A 81 -11.14 -14.87 -0.83
N TRP A 82 -10.32 -15.64 -1.54
CA TRP A 82 -8.89 -15.60 -1.36
C TRP A 82 -8.35 -14.23 -1.77
N THR A 83 -7.17 -13.87 -1.27
CA THR A 83 -6.55 -12.54 -1.42
C THR A 83 -6.27 -12.17 -2.90
N HIS A 84 -6.54 -13.06 -3.85
CA HIS A 84 -6.35 -12.87 -5.28
C HIS A 84 -7.69 -12.98 -6.00
N PRO A 85 -7.97 -12.14 -7.02
CA PRO A 85 -7.14 -11.04 -7.55
C PRO A 85 -7.39 -9.68 -6.89
N GLN A 86 -8.43 -9.55 -6.05
CA GLN A 86 -8.92 -8.24 -5.60
C GLN A 86 -7.89 -7.42 -4.82
N GLN A 87 -7.15 -8.05 -3.89
CA GLN A 87 -6.16 -7.35 -3.08
C GLN A 87 -4.87 -7.05 -3.86
N GLN A 88 -4.51 -7.89 -4.83
CA GLN A 88 -3.32 -7.65 -5.67
C GLN A 88 -3.42 -6.33 -6.44
N LYS A 89 -4.61 -6.01 -6.97
CA LYS A 89 -4.76 -4.84 -7.84
C LYS A 89 -4.37 -3.54 -7.12
N TRP A 90 -4.91 -3.26 -5.94
CA TRP A 90 -4.59 -2.00 -5.25
C TRP A 90 -3.18 -1.99 -4.64
N ILE A 91 -2.62 -3.16 -4.32
CA ILE A 91 -1.24 -3.26 -3.80
C ILE A 91 -0.23 -2.94 -4.91
N TRP A 92 -0.41 -3.53 -6.08
CA TRP A 92 0.58 -3.50 -7.18
C TRP A 92 0.31 -2.44 -8.24
N SER A 93 -0.89 -1.88 -8.31
CA SER A 93 -1.25 -0.83 -9.27
C SER A 93 -1.26 0.56 -8.65
N TYR A 94 -0.66 0.74 -7.47
CA TYR A 94 -0.57 2.05 -6.82
C TYR A 94 0.48 2.91 -7.51
N ASP A 95 0.04 4.04 -8.07
CA ASP A 95 0.92 5.06 -8.65
C ASP A 95 1.16 6.17 -7.63
N ALA A 96 2.36 6.16 -7.04
CA ALA A 96 2.78 7.14 -6.04
C ALA A 96 2.91 8.56 -6.61
N TYR A 97 3.30 8.71 -7.88
CA TYR A 97 3.42 10.02 -8.51
C TYR A 97 2.03 10.60 -8.76
N GLU A 98 1.11 9.80 -9.31
CA GLU A 98 -0.25 10.23 -9.57
C GLU A 98 -0.96 10.69 -8.29
N ASP A 99 -0.79 9.96 -7.18
CA ASP A 99 -1.38 10.31 -5.88
C ASP A 99 -0.82 11.64 -5.34
N ALA A 100 0.50 11.84 -5.44
CA ALA A 100 1.16 13.07 -5.03
C ALA A 100 0.71 14.28 -5.87
N GLU A 101 0.67 14.14 -7.20
CA GLU A 101 0.26 15.21 -8.11
C GLU A 101 -1.21 15.57 -7.92
N LYS A 102 -2.10 14.59 -7.75
CA LYS A 102 -3.51 14.86 -7.43
C LYS A 102 -3.66 15.61 -6.12
N ALA A 103 -2.93 15.23 -5.08
CA ALA A 103 -2.99 15.90 -3.80
C ALA A 103 -2.51 17.36 -3.90
N TYR A 104 -1.42 17.60 -4.63
CA TYR A 104 -0.93 18.95 -4.90
C TYR A 104 -1.93 19.80 -5.69
N LEU A 105 -2.50 19.25 -6.77
CA LEU A 105 -3.49 19.97 -7.60
C LEU A 105 -4.76 20.34 -6.82
N ASN A 106 -5.14 19.51 -5.84
CA ASN A 106 -6.30 19.77 -4.98
C ASN A 106 -6.01 20.82 -3.90
N GLU A 107 -4.80 20.81 -3.32
CA GLU A 107 -4.39 21.73 -2.24
C GLU A 107 -2.97 22.29 -2.49
N PRO A 108 -2.77 23.21 -3.45
CA PRO A 108 -1.45 23.75 -3.74
C PRO A 108 -0.90 24.56 -2.56
N PHE A 109 0.42 24.54 -2.39
CA PHE A 109 1.16 25.31 -1.40
C PHE A 109 2.14 26.29 -2.06
#